data_AF-A0A7J0G8W8-F1
#
_entry.id   AF-A0A7J0G8W8-F1
#
_cell.length_a   1.000
_cell.length_b   1.000
_cell.length_c   1.000
_cell.angle_alpha   90.00
_cell.angle_beta   90.00
_cell.angle_gamma   90.00
#
_symmetry.space_group_name_H-M   'P 1'
#
loop_
_entity.id
_entity.type
_entity.pdbx_description
1 polymer ?
#
loop_
_entity_poly.entity_id
_entity_poly.type
_entity_poly.pdbx_seq_one_letter_code
_entity_poly.pdbx_strand_id
1 'polypeptide(L)'
;MYQEVFGCFPNDVILSRSAFRQSMSQWKEKIGYTTIDLGVAPEKLECCEDGETKAIDPMVKLKSVRGFLVLFPLEFMSQEDLRPMFIESEFYASPQVFH
;
A
#
# COMPACT_ATOMS: atom_id res chain seq x y z
N MET A 1 -2.69 -9.03 -7.49
CA MET A 1 -3.91 -8.42 -8.09
C MET A 1 -4.42 -7.23 -7.31
N TYR A 2 -4.84 -7.36 -6.04
CA TYR A 2 -5.31 -6.19 -5.25
C TYR A 2 -4.25 -5.09 -5.15
N GLN A 3 -3.01 -5.44 -4.78
CA GLN A 3 -1.90 -4.49 -4.74
C GLN A 3 -1.64 -3.80 -6.10
N GLU A 4 -1.83 -4.51 -7.20
CA GLU A 4 -1.57 -3.98 -8.55
C GLU A 4 -2.67 -3.00 -9.00
N VAL A 5 -3.92 -3.29 -8.65
CA VAL A 5 -5.08 -2.46 -9.02
C VAL A 5 -5.23 -1.26 -8.10
N PHE A 6 -5.05 -1.46 -6.79
CA PHE A 6 -5.38 -0.46 -5.77
C PHE A 6 -4.15 0.16 -5.09
N GLY A 7 -2.94 -0.39 -5.29
CA GLY A 7 -1.75 -0.02 -4.51
C GLY A 7 -1.97 -0.12 -3.01
N CYS A 8 -2.86 -1.04 -2.60
CA CYS A 8 -3.30 -1.13 -1.22
C CYS A 8 -2.18 -1.56 -0.28
N PHE A 9 -2.33 -1.19 0.99
CA PHE A 9 -1.46 -1.56 2.10
C PHE A 9 -2.26 -2.35 3.14
N PRO A 10 -1.62 -3.24 3.91
CA PRO A 10 -0.19 -3.60 3.89
C PRO A 10 0.21 -4.41 2.64
N ASN A 11 1.50 -4.38 2.27
CA ASN A 11 2.09 -5.22 1.20
C ASN A 11 3.61 -5.43 1.38
N ASP A 12 4.17 -6.48 0.75
CA ASP A 12 5.57 -6.86 0.92
C ASP A 12 6.58 -6.02 0.11
N VAL A 13 6.13 -4.99 -0.61
CA VAL A 13 7.01 -4.08 -1.36
C VAL A 13 7.47 -2.90 -0.49
N ILE A 14 6.68 -2.54 0.52
CA ILE A 14 7.03 -1.47 1.45
C ILE A 14 7.71 -2.05 2.68
N LEU A 15 9.04 -1.99 2.68
CA LEU A 15 9.85 -2.52 3.79
C LEU A 15 10.14 -1.47 4.88
N SER A 16 9.94 -0.18 4.60
CA SER A 16 10.32 0.93 5.49
C SER A 16 9.37 2.14 5.39
N ARG A 17 9.42 3.03 6.40
CA ARG A 17 8.67 4.31 6.43
C ARG A 17 9.09 5.24 5.29
N SER A 18 10.36 5.21 4.90
CA SER A 18 10.88 5.99 3.77
C SER A 18 10.34 5.48 2.43
N ALA A 19 10.34 4.16 2.22
CA ALA A 19 9.74 3.53 1.04
C ALA A 19 8.23 3.84 0.96
N PHE A 20 7.53 3.77 2.08
CA PHE A 20 6.11 4.09 2.16
C PHE A 20 5.81 5.52 1.68
N ARG A 21 6.54 6.50 2.23
CA ARG A 21 6.41 7.91 1.84
C ARG A 21 6.74 8.13 0.36
N GLN A 22 7.80 7.50 -0.15
CA GLN A 22 8.19 7.62 -1.56
C GLN A 22 7.10 7.06 -2.48
N SER A 23 6.52 5.90 -2.16
CA SER A 23 5.40 5.33 -2.91
C SER A 23 4.21 6.30 -2.95
N MET A 24 3.89 6.94 -1.82
CA MET A 24 2.80 7.90 -1.72
C MET A 24 3.07 9.18 -2.53
N SER A 25 4.30 9.71 -2.49
CA SER A 25 4.69 10.86 -3.32
C SER A 25 4.56 10.56 -4.81
N GLN A 26 5.04 9.39 -5.26
CA GLN A 26 4.93 8.99 -6.67
C GLN A 26 3.46 8.85 -7.10
N TRP A 27 2.60 8.33 -6.23
CA TRP A 27 1.17 8.18 -6.51
C TRP A 27 0.45 9.52 -6.58
N LYS A 28 0.78 10.43 -5.67
CA LYS A 28 0.28 11.81 -5.69
C LYS A 28 0.65 12.53 -6.98
N GLU A 29 1.89 12.37 -7.44
CA GLU A 29 2.37 13.01 -8.67
C GLU A 29 1.73 12.42 -9.93
N LYS A 30 1.56 11.09 -10.01
CA LYS A 30 1.06 10.41 -11.21
C LYS A 30 -0.47 10.46 -11.36
N ILE A 31 -1.20 10.31 -10.26
CA ILE A 31 -2.65 10.04 -10.29
C ILE A 31 -3.44 11.13 -9.54
N GLY A 32 -2.75 12.12 -8.95
CA GLY A 32 -3.39 13.16 -8.14
C GLY A 32 -3.95 12.65 -6.81
N TYR A 33 -3.62 11.40 -6.45
CA TYR A 33 -4.12 10.74 -5.26
C TYR A 33 -3.58 11.36 -3.99
N THR A 34 -4.47 11.51 -3.02
CA THR A 34 -4.18 12.02 -1.70
C THR A 34 -4.30 10.90 -0.67
N THR A 35 -4.00 11.17 0.60
CA THR A 35 -4.08 10.15 1.66
C THR A 35 -5.49 9.59 1.87
N ILE A 36 -6.54 10.24 1.36
CA ILE A 36 -7.92 9.73 1.37
C ILE A 36 -8.18 8.68 0.28
N ASP A 37 -7.34 8.60 -0.75
CA ASP A 37 -7.52 7.71 -1.91
C ASP A 37 -6.75 6.38 -1.76
N LEU A 38 -6.23 6.12 -0.56
CA LEU A 38 -5.55 4.87 -0.24
C LEU A 38 -6.47 3.66 -0.45
N GLY A 39 -6.08 2.76 -1.35
CA GLY A 39 -6.88 1.58 -1.69
C GLY A 39 -8.02 1.85 -2.67
N VAL A 40 -8.07 3.04 -3.29
CA VAL A 40 -9.00 3.36 -4.37
C VAL A 40 -8.36 3.04 -5.72
N ALA A 41 -9.11 2.40 -6.61
CA ALA A 41 -8.61 2.09 -7.95
C ALA A 41 -8.64 3.35 -8.84
N PRO A 42 -7.60 3.58 -9.67
CA PRO A 42 -7.62 4.61 -10.70
C PRO A 42 -8.68 4.30 -11.75
N GLU A 43 -9.18 5.32 -12.44
CA GLU A 43 -10.15 5.13 -13.51
C GLU A 43 -9.59 4.22 -14.62
N LYS A 44 -8.28 4.32 -14.87
CA LYS A 44 -7.54 3.46 -15.82
C LYS A 44 -6.18 3.09 -15.24
N LEU A 45 -5.82 1.82 -15.35
CA LEU A 45 -4.51 1.32 -14.97
C LEU A 45 -3.56 1.42 -16.16
N GLU A 46 -2.43 2.11 -16.00
CA GLU A 46 -1.37 2.11 -17.00
C GLU A 46 -0.55 0.83 -16.89
N CYS A 47 -0.42 0.09 -18.00
CA CYS A 47 0.42 -1.09 -18.10
C CYS A 47 1.37 -0.92 -19.27
N CYS A 48 2.68 -1.03 -19.01
CA CYS A 48 3.69 -1.07 -20.05
C CYS A 48 3.91 -2.52 -20.47
N GLU A 49 3.35 -2.92 -21.62
CA GLU A 49 3.64 -4.19 -22.27
C GLU A 49 4.29 -3.90 -23.63
N ASP A 50 5.41 -4.56 -23.94
CA ASP A 50 6.16 -4.41 -25.21
C ASP A 50 6.56 -2.97 -25.60
N GLY A 51 6.75 -2.09 -24.60
CA GLY A 51 7.17 -0.71 -24.82
C GLY A 51 6.03 0.25 -25.21
N GLU A 52 4.79 -0.24 -25.25
CA GLU A 52 3.59 0.56 -25.51
C GLU A 52 2.78 0.69 -24.21
N THR A 53 2.48 1.93 -23.80
CA THR A 53 1.65 2.18 -22.62
C THR A 53 0.19 1.97 -22.96
N LYS A 54 -0.42 0.92 -22.41
CA LYS A 54 -1.85 0.62 -22.58
C LYS A 54 -2.62 0.96 -21.32
N ALA A 55 -3.75 1.64 -21.50
CA ALA A 55 -4.69 1.91 -20.43
C ALA A 55 -5.71 0.77 -20.32
N ILE A 56 -5.74 0.10 -19.18
CA ILE A 56 -6.61 -1.06 -18.90
C ILE A 56 -7.65 -0.66 -17.85
N ASP A 57 -8.92 -0.97 -18.09
CA ASP A 57 -9.97 -0.84 -17.08
C ASP A 57 -9.67 -1.78 -15.89
N PRO A 58 -9.53 -1.27 -14.65
CA PRO A 58 -9.31 -2.09 -13.46
C PRO A 58 -10.27 -3.27 -13.33
N MET A 59 -11.53 -3.09 -13.75
CA MET A 59 -12.56 -4.12 -13.67
C MET A 59 -12.23 -5.36 -14.50
N VAL A 60 -11.45 -5.22 -15.57
CA VAL A 60 -10.98 -6.36 -16.37
C VAL A 60 -10.10 -7.29 -15.53
N LYS A 61 -9.18 -6.74 -14.74
CA LYS A 61 -8.36 -7.53 -13.81
C LYS A 61 -9.22 -8.08 -12.67
N LEU A 62 -10.10 -7.25 -12.09
CA LEU A 62 -10.94 -7.62 -10.95
C LEU A 62 -11.90 -8.79 -11.21
N LYS A 63 -12.36 -8.98 -12.45
CA LYS A 63 -13.21 -10.13 -12.84
C LYS A 63 -12.56 -11.49 -12.60
N SER A 64 -11.22 -11.55 -12.51
CA SER A 64 -10.51 -12.82 -12.27
C SER A 64 -10.44 -13.21 -10.79
N VAL A 65 -10.71 -12.28 -9.85
CA VAL A 65 -10.72 -12.59 -8.42
C VAL A 65 -11.89 -13.49 -8.06
N ARG A 66 -11.62 -14.47 -7.19
CA ARG A 66 -12.61 -15.39 -6.64
C ARG A 66 -12.45 -15.46 -5.12
N GLY A 67 -13.54 -15.21 -4.40
CA GLY A 67 -13.51 -15.15 -2.94
C GLY A 67 -12.74 -13.95 -2.40
N PHE A 68 -12.35 -14.03 -1.13
CA PHE A 68 -11.74 -12.92 -0.38
C PHE A 68 -10.40 -13.29 0.25
N LEU A 69 -9.88 -14.49 -0.01
CA LEU A 69 -8.61 -14.93 0.55
C LEU A 69 -7.47 -14.19 -0.14
N VAL A 70 -6.59 -13.60 0.66
CA VAL A 70 -5.36 -12.93 0.23
C VAL A 70 -4.19 -13.41 1.06
N LEU A 71 -2.99 -13.30 0.52
CA LEU A 71 -1.77 -13.56 1.27
C LEU A 71 -1.57 -12.46 2.31
N PHE A 72 -1.25 -12.86 3.54
CA PHE A 72 -0.89 -11.92 4.58
C PHE A 72 0.55 -11.45 4.34
N PRO A 73 0.80 -10.15 4.18
CA PRO A 73 2.14 -9.63 3.92
C PRO A 73 3.00 -9.68 5.19
N LEU A 74 4.09 -10.42 5.14
CA LEU A 74 5.00 -10.62 6.29
C LEU A 74 6.16 -9.62 6.28
N GLU A 75 6.47 -9.01 5.14
CA GLU A 75 7.61 -8.10 4.97
C GLU A 75 7.22 -6.63 5.07
N PHE A 76 5.92 -6.34 5.21
CA PHE A 76 5.46 -4.97 5.35
C PHE A 76 6.09 -4.30 6.59
N MET A 77 6.84 -3.23 6.34
CA MET A 77 7.60 -2.48 7.36
C MET A 77 8.60 -3.32 8.17
N SER A 78 9.11 -4.42 7.62
CA SER A 78 10.02 -5.33 8.35
C SER A 78 11.36 -4.70 8.74
N GLN A 79 11.73 -3.54 8.16
CA GLN A 79 12.93 -2.79 8.52
C GLN A 79 12.71 -1.72 9.61
N GLU A 80 11.50 -1.64 10.17
CA GLU A 80 11.12 -0.61 11.13
C GLU A 80 10.87 -1.20 12.52
N ASP A 81 11.25 -0.47 13.56
CA ASP A 81 10.66 -0.70 14.87
C ASP A 81 9.26 -0.06 14.90
N LEU A 82 8.24 -0.91 14.93
CA LEU A 82 6.83 -0.51 14.96
C LEU A 82 6.29 -0.29 16.37
N ARG A 83 7.10 -0.56 17.41
CA ARG A 83 6.71 -0.26 18.78
C ARG A 83 6.57 1.26 18.94
N PRO A 84 5.65 1.74 19.79
CA PRO A 84 5.62 3.14 20.16
C PRO A 84 7.00 3.57 20.67
N MET A 85 7.59 4.60 20.06
CA MET A 85 8.87 5.15 20.49
C MET A 85 8.70 5.77 21.87
N PHE A 86 9.61 5.51 22.81
CA PHE A 86 9.55 6.12 24.14
C PHE A 86 10.14 7.54 24.10
N ILE A 87 9.29 8.55 24.26
CA ILE A 87 9.66 9.96 24.45
C ILE A 87 9.39 10.31 25.91
N GLU A 88 10.42 10.68 26.68
CA GLU A 88 10.32 10.91 28.14
C GLU A 88 9.20 11.88 28.57
N SER A 89 8.73 12.74 27.69
CA SER A 89 7.64 13.69 27.93
C SER A 89 6.23 13.17 27.64
N GLU A 90 6.08 11.94 27.13
CA GLU A 90 4.81 11.39 26.67
C GLU A 90 4.30 10.24 27.56
N PHE A 91 2.98 10.18 27.73
CA PHE A 91 2.32 9.07 28.44
C PHE A 91 2.12 7.91 27.47
N TYR A 92 2.84 6.81 27.67
CA TYR A 92 2.66 5.59 26.88
C TYR A 92 1.72 4.61 27.55
N ALA A 93 0.90 3.95 26.72
CA ALA A 93 0.21 2.75 27.14
C ALA A 93 1.22 1.66 27.49
N SER A 94 1.00 0.96 28.61
CA SER A 94 1.81 -0.21 28.96
C SER A 94 1.78 -1.24 27.82
N PRO A 95 2.88 -1.95 27.53
CA PRO A 95 2.90 -3.01 26.51
C PRO A 95 1.76 -4.02 26.66
N GLN A 96 1.28 -4.28 27.88
CA GLN A 96 0.15 -5.19 28.14
C GLN A 96 -1.18 -4.74 27.51
N VAL A 97 -1.31 -3.49 27.05
CA VAL A 97 -2.49 -3.04 26.30
C VAL A 97 -2.54 -3.65 24.90
N PHE A 98 -1.39 -4.04 24.36
CA PHE A 98 -1.24 -4.50 22.98
C PHE A 98 -0.95 -6.01 22.85
N HIS A 99 -0.91 -6.75 23.97
CA HIS A 99 -0.59 -8.18 24.05
C HIS A 99 -1.79 -9.02 24.49
#